data_AF-A0A946G509-F1
#
_entry.id   AF-A0A946G509-F1
#
_cell.length_a   1.000
_cell.length_b   1.000
_cell.length_c   1.000
_cell.angle_alpha   90.00
_cell.angle_beta   90.00
_cell.angle_gamma   90.00
#
_symmetry.space_group_name_H-M   'P 1'
#
loop_
_entity.id
_entity.type
_entity.pdbx_description
1 polymer ?
#
loop_
_entity_poly.entity_id
_entity_poly.type
_entity_poly.pdbx_seq_one_letter_code
_entity_poly.pdbx_strand_id
1 'polypeptide(L)'
;MSRYSSVSIQEAHSKAVEEKRYAMATQELSKHTVRVGLWAKAWSMARGNDRRTAAHYLALRVEMMAAEHSLHASAADWRLRIAMDRAA
;
A
#
# COMPACT_ATOMS: atom_id res chain seq x y z
N MET A 1 -33.07 -13.16 -4.18
CA MET A 1 -32.01 -13.06 -5.21
C MET A 1 -30.86 -12.23 -4.64
N SER A 2 -29.80 -12.87 -4.14
CA SER A 2 -28.60 -12.16 -3.69
C SER A 2 -27.83 -11.70 -4.93
N ARG A 3 -27.81 -10.39 -5.20
CA ARG A 3 -27.29 -9.78 -6.44
C ARG A 3 -25.79 -9.49 -6.42
N TYR A 4 -25.07 -9.98 -5.41
CA TYR A 4 -23.62 -9.82 -5.32
C TYR A 4 -22.96 -11.18 -5.36
N SER A 5 -22.25 -11.46 -6.46
CA SER A 5 -21.32 -12.58 -6.52
C SER A 5 -20.16 -12.30 -5.55
N SER A 6 -19.57 -13.36 -4.97
CA SER A 6 -18.39 -13.25 -4.10
C SER A 6 -17.26 -12.43 -4.74
N VAL A 7 -17.12 -12.50 -6.08
CA VAL A 7 -16.17 -11.72 -6.88
C VAL A 7 -16.41 -10.20 -6.75
N SER A 8 -17.67 -9.76 -6.85
CA SER A 8 -17.99 -8.32 -6.76
C SER A 8 -17.66 -7.72 -5.37
N ILE A 9 -17.78 -8.52 -4.31
CA ILE A 9 -17.44 -8.10 -2.94
C ILE A 9 -15.93 -8.00 -2.77
N GLN A 10 -15.16 -8.95 -3.30
CA GLN A 10 -13.70 -8.93 -3.27
C GLN A 10 -13.13 -7.73 -4.03
N GLU A 11 -13.68 -7.41 -5.20
CA GLU A 11 -13.27 -6.23 -5.98
C GLU A 11 -13.54 -4.93 -5.23
N ALA A 12 -14.73 -4.77 -4.64
CA ALA A 12 -15.09 -3.59 -3.85
C ALA A 12 -14.14 -3.42 -2.64
N HIS A 13 -13.84 -4.52 -1.95
CA HIS A 13 -12.88 -4.51 -0.86
C HIS A 13 -11.47 -4.12 -1.34
N SER A 14 -11.00 -4.67 -2.46
CA SER A 14 -9.68 -4.33 -3.02
C SER A 14 -9.56 -2.84 -3.34
N LYS A 15 -10.59 -2.25 -3.98
CA LYS A 15 -10.64 -0.82 -4.29
C LYS A 15 -10.63 0.05 -3.04
N ALA A 16 -11.41 -0.31 -2.01
CA ALA A 16 -11.43 0.42 -0.75
C ALA A 16 -10.06 0.39 -0.03
N VAL A 17 -9.38 -0.76 -0.08
CA VAL A 17 -8.02 -0.89 0.48
C VAL A 17 -7.02 -0.03 -0.28
N GLU A 18 -7.10 0.00 -1.61
CA GLU A 18 -6.25 0.86 -2.44
C GLU A 18 -6.48 2.35 -2.16
N GLU A 19 -7.74 2.80 -2.13
CA GLU A 19 -8.12 4.17 -1.81
C GLU A 19 -7.56 4.61 -0.45
N LYS A 20 -7.67 3.74 0.57
CA LYS A 20 -7.10 3.99 1.90
C LYS A 20 -5.59 4.24 1.84
N ARG A 21 -4.83 3.51 1.01
CA ARG A 21 -3.39 3.74 0.84
C ARG A 21 -3.12 5.09 0.18
N TYR A 22 -3.91 5.48 -0.81
CA TYR A 22 -3.79 6.82 -1.41
C TYR A 22 -4.08 7.93 -0.40
N ALA A 23 -5.10 7.76 0.44
CA ALA A 23 -5.42 8.70 1.52
C ALA A 23 -4.25 8.85 2.51
N MET A 24 -3.63 7.74 2.91
CA MET A 24 -2.44 7.75 3.77
C MET A 24 -1.25 8.46 3.12
N ALA A 25 -0.95 8.15 1.85
CA ALA A 25 0.15 8.80 1.12
C ALA A 25 -0.10 10.31 0.95
N THR A 26 -1.36 10.72 0.78
CA THR A 26 -1.76 12.13 0.69
C THR A 26 -1.58 12.86 2.02
N GLN A 27 -1.88 12.19 3.14
CA GLN A 27 -1.61 12.76 4.46
C GLN A 27 -0.12 12.97 4.72
N GLU A 28 0.75 12.10 4.22
CA GLU A 28 2.21 12.29 4.33
C GLU A 28 2.65 13.56 3.59
N LEU A 29 2.07 13.85 2.43
CA LEU A 29 2.31 15.08 1.67
C LEU A 29 1.82 16.31 2.43
N SER A 30 0.58 16.30 2.94
CA SER A 30 -0.01 17.46 3.61
C SER A 30 0.63 17.80 4.95
N LYS A 31 1.18 16.79 5.64
CA LYS A 31 1.90 16.96 6.92
C LYS A 31 3.40 17.20 6.75
N HIS A 32 3.90 17.26 5.51
CA HIS A 32 5.34 17.33 5.22
C HIS A 32 6.17 16.20 5.85
N THR A 33 5.56 15.04 6.08
CA THR A 33 6.23 13.84 6.62
C THR A 33 6.58 12.86 5.50
N VAL A 34 6.98 13.38 4.34
CA VAL A 34 7.32 12.57 3.17
C VAL A 34 8.57 11.75 3.42
N ARG A 35 8.60 10.52 2.91
CA ARG A 35 9.81 9.70 2.94
C ARG A 35 10.82 10.25 1.93
N VAL A 36 11.86 10.91 2.43
CA VAL A 36 12.83 11.67 1.62
C VAL A 36 13.46 10.84 0.48
N GLY A 37 13.84 9.59 0.73
CA GLY A 37 14.39 8.72 -0.33
C GLY A 37 13.39 8.41 -1.45
N LEU A 38 12.11 8.21 -1.09
CA LEU A 38 11.04 7.98 -2.06
C LEU A 38 10.70 9.26 -2.82
N TRP A 39 10.73 10.40 -2.12
CA TRP A 39 10.56 11.72 -2.71
C TRP A 39 11.65 12.04 -3.73
N ALA A 40 12.92 11.77 -3.41
CA ALA A 40 14.04 11.96 -4.34
C ALA A 40 13.91 11.10 -5.60
N LYS A 41 13.45 9.85 -5.46
CA LYS A 41 13.13 8.98 -6.61
C LYS A 41 12.00 9.58 -7.45
N ALA A 42 10.93 10.05 -6.82
CA ALA A 42 9.83 10.69 -7.52
C ALA A 42 10.26 12.00 -8.24
N TRP A 43 11.16 12.77 -7.62
CA TRP A 43 11.72 14.00 -8.16
C TRP A 43 12.53 13.77 -9.44
N SER A 44 13.36 12.72 -9.45
CA SER A 44 14.13 12.36 -10.64
C SER A 44 13.23 11.92 -11.80
N MET A 45 12.17 11.15 -11.51
CA MET A 45 11.15 10.76 -12.50
C MET A 45 10.40 11.98 -13.07
N ALA A 46 10.12 12.96 -12.21
CA ALA A 46 9.41 14.18 -12.56
C ALA A 46 10.26 15.23 -13.30
N ARG A 47 11.59 15.02 -13.39
CA ARG A 47 12.56 15.99 -13.93
C ARG A 47 12.45 17.37 -13.28
N GLY A 48 12.29 17.38 -11.96
CA GLY A 48 12.23 18.62 -11.17
C GLY A 48 10.90 19.37 -11.20
N ASN A 49 9.81 18.73 -11.64
CA ASN A 49 8.47 19.30 -11.55
C ASN A 49 7.76 18.86 -10.26
N ASP A 50 7.38 19.80 -9.41
CA ASP A 50 6.77 19.53 -8.10
C ASP A 50 5.46 18.72 -8.21
N ARG A 51 4.55 19.12 -9.11
CA ARG A 51 3.24 18.46 -9.26
C ARG A 51 3.40 17.02 -9.74
N ARG A 52 4.29 16.80 -10.71
CA ARG A 52 4.63 15.44 -11.18
C ARG A 52 5.35 14.64 -10.10
N THR A 53 6.18 15.27 -9.28
CA THR A 53 6.85 14.61 -8.16
C THR A 53 5.82 14.11 -7.15
N ALA A 54 4.84 14.93 -6.78
CA ALA A 54 3.77 14.51 -5.89
C ALA A 54 2.98 13.32 -6.46
N ALA A 55 2.65 13.35 -7.76
CA ALA A 55 1.97 12.23 -8.43
C ALA A 55 2.81 10.94 -8.41
N HIS A 56 4.10 11.02 -8.74
CA HIS A 56 5.00 9.86 -8.68
C HIS A 56 5.22 9.36 -7.25
N TYR A 57 5.30 10.26 -6.28
CA TYR A 57 5.41 9.90 -4.86
C TYR A 57 4.20 9.10 -4.40
N LEU A 58 2.98 9.54 -4.72
CA LEU A 58 1.75 8.82 -4.37
C LEU A 58 1.77 7.39 -4.90
N ALA A 59 2.09 7.21 -6.19
CA ALA A 59 2.14 5.89 -6.82
C ALA A 59 3.17 4.96 -6.13
N LEU A 60 4.41 5.44 -5.98
CA LEU A 60 5.48 4.68 -5.31
C LEU A 60 5.12 4.33 -3.87
N ARG A 61 4.48 5.27 -3.16
CA ARG A 61 4.16 5.10 -1.75
C ARG A 61 3.03 4.09 -1.53
N VAL A 62 2.02 4.10 -2.41
CA VAL A 62 0.92 3.13 -2.42
C VAL A 62 1.44 1.73 -2.72
N GLU A 63 2.30 1.59 -3.73
CA GLU A 63 2.95 0.32 -4.07
C GLU A 63 3.74 -0.24 -2.88
N MET A 64 4.54 0.61 -2.23
CA MET A 64 5.32 0.21 -1.06
C MET A 64 4.43 -0.20 0.11
N MET A 65 3.31 0.50 0.35
CA MET A 65 2.30 0.12 1.36
C MET A 65 1.69 -1.25 1.08
N ALA A 66 1.43 -1.56 -0.19
CA ALA A 66 0.94 -2.86 -0.59
C ALA A 66 1.99 -3.96 -0.33
N ALA A 67 3.26 -3.71 -0.68
CA ALA A 67 4.36 -4.63 -0.41
C ALA A 67 4.62 -4.85 1.09
N GLU A 68 4.63 -3.77 1.88
CA GLU A 68 4.73 -3.81 3.35
C GLU A 68 3.64 -4.74 3.94
N HIS A 69 2.39 -4.60 3.47
CA HIS A 69 1.28 -5.43 3.93
C HIS A 69 1.46 -6.92 3.55
N SER A 70 1.91 -7.22 2.33
CA SER A 70 2.18 -8.59 1.88
C SER A 70 3.29 -9.26 2.68
N LEU A 71 4.36 -8.52 3.00
CA LEU A 71 5.43 -9.01 3.86
C LEU A 71 4.93 -9.31 5.27
N HIS A 72 4.07 -8.47 5.84
CA HIS A 72 3.47 -8.74 7.15
C HIS A 72 2.54 -9.96 7.14
N ALA A 73 1.76 -10.16 6.07
CA ALA A 73 0.91 -11.33 5.93
C ALA A 73 1.74 -12.62 5.88
N SER A 74 2.81 -12.65 5.07
CA SER A 74 3.76 -13.77 5.03
C SER A 74 4.46 -13.95 6.39
N ALA A 75 4.79 -12.84 7.07
CA ALA A 75 5.41 -12.86 8.39
C ALA A 75 4.52 -13.43 9.51
N ALA A 76 3.19 -13.30 9.37
CA ALA A 76 2.22 -13.87 10.29
C ALA A 76 2.00 -15.37 10.01
N ASP A 77 1.99 -15.74 8.74
CA ASP A 77 1.78 -17.13 8.30
C ASP A 77 2.90 -18.07 8.75
N TRP A 78 4.18 -17.64 8.65
CA TRP A 78 5.29 -18.48 9.16
C TRP A 78 5.24 -18.67 10.68
N ARG A 79 4.80 -17.65 11.44
CA ARG A 79 4.70 -17.76 12.90
C ARG A 79 3.61 -18.74 13.32
N LEU A 80 2.47 -18.71 12.63
CA LEU A 80 1.38 -19.65 12.86
C LEU A 80 1.81 -21.08 12.53
N ARG A 81 2.51 -21.28 11.40
CA ARG A 81 3.05 -22.60 11.02
C ARG A 81 3.96 -23.19 12.11
N ILE A 82 4.95 -22.43 12.59
CA ILE A 82 5.88 -22.88 13.64
C ILE A 82 5.15 -23.18 14.96
N ALA A 83 4.11 -22.40 15.30
CA ALA A 83 3.32 -22.64 16.50
C ALA A 83 2.51 -23.94 16.41
N MET A 84 1.98 -24.27 15.23
CA MET A 84 1.23 -25.52 15.00
C MET A 84 2.14 -26.76 15.01
N ASP A 85 3.34 -26.68 14.43
CA ASP A 85 4.30 -27.80 14.42
C ASP A 85 4.85 -28.14 15.82
N ARG A 86 4.77 -27.21 16.78
CA ARG A 86 5.17 -27.44 18.19
C ARG A 86 4.05 -27.93 19.09
N ALA A 87 2.81 -27.96 18.58
CA ALA A 87 1.63 -28.38 19.34
C ALA A 87 1.14 -29.80 18.96
N ALA A 88 1.82 -30.46 18.01
CA ALA A 88 1.62 -31.86 17.62
C ALA A 88 2.68 -32.77 18.26
#